data_AF-A0A8H7DNA5-F1
#
_entry.id   AF-A0A8H7DNA5-F1
#
_cell.length_a   1.000
_cell.length_b   1.000
_cell.length_c   1.000
_cell.angle_alpha   90.00
_cell.angle_beta   90.00
_cell.angle_gamma   90.00
#
_symmetry.space_group_name_H-M   'P 1'
#
loop_
_entity.id
_entity.type
_entity.pdbx_description
1 polymer ?
#
loop_
_entity_poly.entity_id
_entity_poly.type
_entity_poly.pdbx_seq_one_letter_code
_entity_poly.pdbx_strand_id
1 'polypeptide(L)'
;MSKPSTPTPSNTLLLRRQLQELTKRPVEGFSAGLVDDNDLYEWEVIIIGKGYSADCQHLFLKGCALLCSEGGFFKARLSFPPEFPLLPPKMRFITPMWHPNIYADGTVCVSILHAPGDDQYGYEDAGERWMPVHTVESILVSVISLLSSDKPNLDSPANVDAAKEVRTDFEGYKKKVRRLVRRSAEEAFD
;
A
#
# COMPACT_ATOMS: atom_id res chain seq x y z
N MET A 1 17.11 -17.21 -18.75
CA MET A 1 15.69 -16.96 -19.04
C MET A 1 14.88 -18.02 -18.32
N SER A 2 14.37 -17.72 -17.13
CA SER A 2 13.46 -18.60 -16.38
C SER A 2 12.13 -18.68 -17.14
N LYS A 3 11.61 -19.89 -17.34
CA LYS A 3 10.28 -20.10 -17.91
C LYS A 3 9.23 -19.50 -16.95
N PRO A 4 8.16 -18.84 -17.45
CA PRO A 4 7.04 -18.46 -16.62
C PRO A 4 6.41 -19.74 -16.04
N SER A 5 6.37 -19.81 -14.71
CA SER A 5 5.73 -20.89 -13.96
C SER A 5 4.21 -20.82 -14.20
N THR A 6 3.61 -21.94 -14.59
CA THR A 6 2.16 -22.01 -14.78
C THR A 6 1.44 -21.94 -13.43
N PRO A 7 0.36 -21.16 -13.30
CA PRO A 7 -0.39 -21.04 -12.05
C PRO A 7 -0.93 -22.41 -11.60
N THR A 8 -0.70 -22.75 -10.33
CA THR A 8 -1.13 -24.03 -9.76
C THR A 8 -2.58 -23.92 -9.23
N PRO A 9 -3.45 -24.94 -9.36
CA PRO A 9 -4.86 -24.87 -8.94
C PRO A 9 -5.06 -24.43 -7.47
N SER A 10 -4.11 -24.77 -6.60
CA SER A 10 -4.11 -24.37 -5.18
C SER A 10 -3.99 -22.86 -4.97
N ASN A 11 -3.20 -22.18 -5.81
CA ASN A 11 -2.92 -20.75 -5.70
C ASN A 11 -4.18 -19.94 -6.08
N THR A 12 -4.85 -20.37 -7.15
CA THR A 12 -6.12 -19.78 -7.60
C THR A 12 -7.23 -19.95 -6.57
N LEU A 13 -7.27 -21.09 -5.85
CA LEU A 13 -8.24 -21.31 -4.77
C LEU A 13 -8.02 -20.35 -3.60
N LEU A 14 -6.76 -20.11 -3.23
CA LEU A 14 -6.41 -19.17 -2.16
C LEU A 14 -6.85 -17.74 -2.48
N LEU A 15 -6.52 -17.25 -3.69
CA LEU A 15 -6.90 -15.89 -4.13
C LEU A 15 -8.42 -15.72 -4.16
N ARG A 16 -9.15 -16.70 -4.71
CA ARG A 16 -10.63 -16.68 -4.71
C ARG A 16 -11.20 -16.64 -3.30
N ARG A 17 -10.62 -17.41 -2.36
CA ARG A 17 -11.06 -17.42 -0.97
C ARG A 17 -10.84 -16.06 -0.32
N GLN A 18 -9.66 -15.46 -0.48
CA GLN A 18 -9.38 -14.13 0.09
C GLN A 18 -10.31 -13.05 -0.50
N LEU A 19 -10.59 -13.12 -1.82
CA LEU A 19 -11.53 -12.19 -2.46
C LEU A 19 -12.95 -12.32 -1.88
N GLN A 20 -13.42 -13.56 -1.69
CA GLN A 20 -14.71 -13.83 -1.08
C GLN A 20 -14.78 -13.37 0.37
N GLU A 21 -13.70 -13.54 1.14
CA GLU A 21 -13.62 -13.08 2.52
C GLU A 21 -13.72 -11.56 2.60
N LEU A 22 -12.98 -10.82 1.77
CA LEU A 22 -13.07 -9.35 1.69
C LEU A 22 -14.44 -8.85 1.22
N THR A 23 -15.09 -9.58 0.31
CA THR A 23 -16.44 -9.23 -0.16
C THR A 23 -17.49 -9.46 0.94
N LYS A 24 -17.38 -10.55 1.70
CA LYS A 24 -18.33 -10.90 2.77
C LYS A 24 -18.11 -10.07 4.03
N ARG A 25 -16.87 -9.68 4.30
CA ARG A 25 -16.44 -8.93 5.49
C ARG A 25 -15.57 -7.77 5.05
N PRO A 26 -16.19 -6.68 4.55
CA PRO A 26 -15.43 -5.51 4.14
C PRO A 26 -14.69 -4.92 5.34
N VAL A 27 -13.44 -4.52 5.11
CA VAL A 27 -12.59 -3.89 6.11
C VAL A 27 -12.64 -2.38 5.89
N GLU A 28 -12.72 -1.61 6.97
CA GLU A 28 -12.73 -0.15 6.86
C GLU A 28 -11.41 0.40 6.31
N GLY A 29 -11.50 1.40 5.44
CA GLY A 29 -10.35 2.13 4.92
C GLY A 29 -9.81 1.63 3.58
N PHE A 30 -10.32 0.51 3.04
CA PHE A 30 -10.06 0.13 1.66
C PHE A 30 -11.18 -0.72 1.05
N SER A 31 -11.19 -0.77 -0.28
CA SER A 31 -11.95 -1.75 -1.07
C SER A 31 -10.99 -2.43 -2.03
N ALA A 32 -11.18 -3.72 -2.28
CA ALA A 32 -10.35 -4.51 -3.18
C ALA A 32 -11.21 -5.40 -4.06
N GLY A 33 -10.88 -5.48 -5.34
CA GLY A 33 -11.58 -6.27 -6.35
C GLY A 33 -10.66 -6.66 -7.49
N LEU A 34 -11.19 -7.40 -8.46
CA LEU A 34 -10.44 -7.77 -9.66
C LEU A 34 -10.42 -6.61 -10.66
N VAL A 35 -9.33 -6.47 -11.40
CA VAL A 35 -9.29 -5.56 -12.55
C VAL A 35 -10.12 -6.12 -13.70
N ASP A 36 -10.06 -7.43 -13.90
CA ASP A 36 -10.81 -8.19 -14.90
C ASP A 36 -11.27 -9.50 -14.23
N ASP A 37 -12.55 -9.86 -14.35
CA ASP A 37 -13.12 -11.09 -13.79
C ASP A 37 -12.43 -12.37 -14.32
N ASN A 38 -11.74 -12.27 -15.46
CA ASN A 38 -10.98 -13.37 -16.05
C ASN A 38 -9.54 -13.49 -15.51
N ASP A 39 -9.04 -12.49 -14.78
CA ASP A 39 -7.68 -12.47 -14.23
C ASP A 39 -7.67 -12.31 -12.71
N LEU A 40 -7.50 -13.45 -12.02
CA LEU A 40 -7.44 -13.50 -10.56
C LEU A 40 -6.12 -13.01 -9.97
N TYR A 41 -5.10 -12.73 -10.80
CA TYR A 41 -3.77 -12.30 -10.35
C TYR A 41 -3.58 -10.79 -10.42
N GLU A 42 -4.58 -10.04 -10.89
CA GLU A 42 -4.51 -8.60 -11.02
C GLU A 42 -5.70 -7.94 -10.32
N TRP A 43 -5.41 -7.30 -9.19
CA TRP A 43 -6.43 -6.71 -8.33
C TRP A 43 -6.33 -5.19 -8.34
N GLU A 44 -7.48 -4.54 -8.31
CA GLU A 44 -7.63 -3.12 -8.07
C GLU A 44 -7.97 -2.88 -6.61
N VAL A 45 -7.28 -1.93 -6.00
CA VAL A 45 -7.51 -1.55 -4.61
C VAL A 45 -7.74 -0.04 -4.55
N ILE A 46 -8.74 0.37 -3.80
CA ILE A 46 -8.99 1.78 -3.47
C ILE A 46 -8.80 1.92 -1.97
N ILE A 47 -7.76 2.65 -1.56
CA ILE A 47 -7.55 3.03 -0.16
C ILE A 47 -8.22 4.38 0.07
N ILE A 48 -9.03 4.47 1.12
CA ILE A 48 -9.82 5.64 1.45
C ILE A 48 -9.19 6.30 2.67
N GLY A 49 -8.85 7.59 2.53
CA GLY A 49 -8.51 8.47 3.64
C GLY A 49 -9.60 8.43 4.69
N LYS A 50 -9.26 8.19 5.96
CA LYS A 50 -10.22 8.33 7.05
C LYS A 50 -10.66 9.80 7.09
N GLY A 51 -11.79 10.09 6.46
CA GLY A 51 -12.47 11.37 6.57
C GLY A 51 -12.70 11.70 8.05
N TYR A 52 -12.64 12.98 8.39
CA TYR A 52 -12.74 13.54 9.74
C TYR A 52 -13.62 12.72 10.71
N SER A 53 -13.02 11.77 11.44
CA SER A 53 -13.63 11.26 12.67
C SER A 53 -13.25 12.18 13.83
N ALA A 54 -14.09 12.27 14.86
CA ALA A 54 -13.83 13.12 16.03
C ALA A 54 -12.47 12.81 16.71
N ASP A 55 -11.98 11.58 16.57
CA ASP A 55 -10.65 11.16 17.04
C ASP A 55 -9.49 11.74 16.21
N CYS A 56 -9.74 12.13 14.96
CA CYS A 56 -8.77 12.84 14.12
C CYS A 56 -8.54 14.28 14.59
N GLN A 57 -9.38 14.86 15.46
CA GLN A 57 -9.17 16.23 15.94
C GLN A 57 -7.88 16.35 16.78
N HIS A 58 -7.42 15.26 17.40
CA HIS A 58 -6.15 15.19 18.12
C HIS A 58 -4.94 14.95 17.19
N LEU A 59 -5.15 14.27 16.05
CA LEU A 59 -4.13 13.98 15.02
C LEU A 59 -3.99 15.12 13.98
N PHE A 60 -5.03 15.92 13.77
CA PHE A 60 -5.01 17.10 12.89
C PHE A 60 -4.00 18.15 13.39
N LEU A 61 -3.77 18.20 14.70
CA LEU A 61 -2.75 19.03 15.34
C LEU A 61 -1.32 18.45 15.25
N LYS A 62 -1.17 17.15 14.94
CA LYS A 62 0.14 16.45 14.83
C LYS A 62 0.64 16.28 13.40
N GLY A 63 -0.24 16.46 12.41
CA GLY A 63 0.13 17.13 11.17
C GLY A 63 0.47 16.27 9.95
N CYS A 64 0.59 14.94 9.99
CA CYS A 64 1.17 14.24 8.83
C CYS A 64 0.48 12.99 8.27
N ALA A 65 -0.62 12.50 8.83
CA ALA A 65 -1.26 11.34 8.22
C ALA A 65 -1.87 11.71 6.84
N LEU A 66 -1.36 11.06 5.78
CA LEU A 66 -1.92 11.14 4.42
C LEU A 66 -3.41 10.81 4.40
N LEU A 67 -3.85 9.93 5.31
CA LEU A 67 -5.25 9.57 5.51
C LEU A 67 -6.07 10.54 6.37
N CYS A 68 -5.47 11.45 7.15
CA CYS A 68 -6.20 12.40 8.01
C CYS A 68 -6.49 13.75 7.33
N SER A 69 -5.92 13.99 6.15
CA SER A 69 -6.26 15.16 5.36
C SER A 69 -7.41 14.78 4.43
N GLU A 70 -8.59 15.39 4.62
CA GLU A 70 -9.62 15.59 3.59
C GLU A 70 -10.02 14.39 2.70
N GLY A 71 -10.10 13.16 3.22
CA GLY A 71 -10.82 12.06 2.54
C GLY A 71 -10.31 11.68 1.14
N GLY A 72 -8.99 11.67 0.94
CA GLY A 72 -8.40 11.29 -0.36
C GLY A 72 -8.71 9.84 -0.76
N PHE A 73 -8.85 9.60 -2.07
CA PHE A 73 -9.00 8.26 -2.65
C PHE A 73 -7.71 7.86 -3.35
N PHE A 74 -7.12 6.74 -2.97
CA PHE A 74 -5.85 6.28 -3.53
C PHE A 74 -6.04 4.94 -4.23
N LYS A 75 -6.09 4.98 -5.56
CA LYS A 75 -6.17 3.79 -6.40
C LYS A 75 -4.80 3.15 -6.52
N ALA A 76 -4.74 1.85 -6.32
CA ALA A 76 -3.55 1.02 -6.41
C ALA A 76 -3.87 -0.29 -7.14
N ARG A 77 -2.83 -0.94 -7.63
CA ARG A 77 -2.89 -2.25 -8.27
C ARG A 77 -2.03 -3.23 -7.49
N LEU A 78 -2.57 -4.42 -7.27
CA LEU A 78 -1.90 -5.53 -6.61
C LEU A 78 -1.75 -6.67 -7.62
N SER A 79 -0.50 -6.96 -7.99
CA SER A 79 -0.15 -7.94 -9.01
C SER A 79 0.50 -9.16 -8.36
N PHE A 80 -0.13 -10.32 -8.46
CA PHE A 80 0.32 -11.55 -7.81
C PHE A 80 1.23 -12.36 -8.74
N PRO A 81 2.39 -12.85 -8.26
CA PRO A 81 3.20 -13.77 -9.04
C PRO A 81 2.54 -15.15 -9.14
N PRO A 82 2.86 -15.96 -10.16
CA PRO A 82 2.35 -17.34 -10.25
C PRO A 82 2.76 -18.21 -9.04
N GLU A 83 3.90 -17.90 -8.41
CA GLU A 83 4.42 -18.55 -7.20
C GLU A 83 3.67 -18.17 -5.92
N PHE A 84 2.72 -17.23 -5.95
CA PHE A 84 1.94 -16.85 -4.78
C PHE A 84 1.26 -18.08 -4.14
N PRO A 85 1.31 -18.28 -2.81
CA PRO A 85 1.78 -17.34 -1.76
C PRO A 85 3.25 -17.51 -1.35
N LEU A 86 4.08 -18.24 -2.10
CA LEU A 86 5.51 -18.37 -1.76
C LEU A 86 6.28 -17.06 -1.96
N LEU A 87 5.87 -16.26 -2.95
CA LEU A 87 6.38 -14.91 -3.18
C LEU A 87 5.27 -13.88 -2.97
N PRO A 88 5.62 -12.67 -2.47
CA PRO A 88 4.65 -11.60 -2.25
C PRO A 88 4.10 -11.06 -3.58
N PRO A 89 2.89 -10.47 -3.58
CA PRO A 89 2.45 -9.63 -4.67
C PRO A 89 3.28 -8.34 -4.74
N LYS A 90 3.19 -7.63 -5.87
CA LYS A 90 3.68 -6.26 -6.01
C LYS A 90 2.51 -5.30 -5.88
N MET A 91 2.67 -4.25 -5.07
CA MET A 91 1.69 -3.18 -4.96
C MET A 91 2.23 -1.91 -5.61
N ARG A 92 1.41 -1.27 -6.44
CA ARG A 92 1.74 0.00 -7.11
C ARG A 92 0.57 0.96 -7.05
N PHE A 93 0.78 2.16 -6.53
CA PHE A 93 -0.21 3.23 -6.64
C PHE A 93 -0.36 3.69 -8.09
N ILE A 94 -1.61 3.78 -8.54
CA ILE A 94 -1.99 4.40 -9.81
C ILE A 94 -2.17 5.90 -9.60
N THR A 95 -2.79 6.28 -8.47
CA THR A 95 -2.86 7.66 -8.01
C THR A 95 -1.43 8.19 -7.77
N PRO A 96 -1.10 9.41 -8.23
CA PRO A 96 0.23 9.99 -7.98
C PRO A 96 0.53 10.15 -6.49
N MET A 97 1.70 9.66 -6.05
CA MET A 97 2.11 9.67 -4.65
C MET A 97 3.40 10.46 -4.43
N TRP A 98 3.52 11.07 -3.24
CA TRP A 98 4.75 11.67 -2.74
C TRP A 98 5.03 11.16 -1.32
N HIS A 99 5.82 10.09 -1.22
CA HIS A 99 6.10 9.43 0.05
C HIS A 99 7.49 8.77 0.04
N PRO A 100 8.27 8.81 1.13
CA PRO A 100 9.61 8.20 1.19
C PRO A 100 9.65 6.72 0.84
N ASN A 101 8.60 5.96 1.16
CA ASN A 101 8.52 4.51 0.90
C ASN A 101 7.71 4.14 -0.36
N ILE A 102 7.48 5.11 -1.26
CA ILE A 102 6.81 4.88 -2.55
C ILE A 102 7.71 5.42 -3.66
N TYR A 103 8.11 4.56 -4.58
CA TYR A 103 8.92 4.92 -5.74
C TYR A 103 8.17 5.90 -6.66
N ALA A 104 8.91 6.59 -7.53
CA ALA A 104 8.33 7.56 -8.47
C ALA A 104 7.32 6.94 -9.46
N ASP A 105 7.41 5.64 -9.73
CA ASP A 105 6.47 4.87 -10.55
C ASP A 105 5.21 4.40 -9.78
N GLY A 106 5.15 4.71 -8.48
CA GLY A 106 4.09 4.32 -7.55
C GLY A 106 4.34 3.01 -6.81
N THR A 107 5.43 2.29 -7.09
CA THR A 107 5.71 1.00 -6.45
C THR A 107 5.92 1.19 -4.95
N VAL A 108 5.24 0.38 -4.13
CA VAL A 108 5.32 0.46 -2.66
C VAL A 108 6.48 -0.38 -2.15
N CYS A 109 7.28 0.20 -1.25
CA CYS A 109 8.41 -0.45 -0.61
C CYS A 109 8.15 -0.56 0.90
N VAL A 110 7.70 -1.74 1.34
CA VAL A 110 7.43 -2.06 2.75
C VAL A 110 7.81 -3.52 2.99
N SER A 111 8.34 -3.81 4.18
CA SER A 111 8.91 -5.10 4.55
C SER A 111 8.00 -6.30 4.23
N ILE A 112 6.69 -6.20 4.49
CA ILE A 112 5.72 -7.27 4.19
C ILE A 112 5.68 -7.65 2.70
N LEU A 113 6.11 -6.78 1.79
CA LEU A 113 6.19 -7.02 0.34
C LEU A 113 7.60 -7.45 -0.11
N HIS A 114 8.58 -7.52 0.79
CA HIS A 114 9.91 -8.03 0.48
C HIS A 114 9.92 -9.56 0.52
N ALA A 115 10.71 -10.15 -0.38
CA ALA A 115 10.83 -11.60 -0.49
C ALA A 115 11.24 -12.25 0.85
N PRO A 116 10.82 -13.49 1.12
CA PRO A 116 11.17 -14.19 2.35
C PRO A 116 12.68 -14.40 2.48
N GLY A 117 13.16 -14.45 3.73
CA GLY A 117 14.56 -14.71 4.08
C GLY A 117 15.23 -13.55 4.81
N ASP A 118 16.48 -13.77 5.22
CA ASP A 118 17.25 -12.79 6.00
C ASP A 118 17.63 -11.57 5.16
N ASP A 119 17.60 -10.38 5.78
CA ASP A 119 18.10 -9.19 5.11
C ASP A 119 19.61 -9.22 5.04
N GLN A 120 20.16 -9.16 3.82
CA GLN A 120 21.60 -9.11 3.61
C GLN A 120 22.26 -7.90 4.30
N TYR A 121 21.49 -6.84 4.56
CA TYR A 121 21.94 -5.63 5.25
C TYR A 121 21.47 -5.52 6.71
N GLY A 122 20.63 -6.47 7.18
CA GLY A 122 20.14 -6.52 8.55
C GLY A 122 19.22 -5.37 8.97
N TYR A 123 18.59 -4.67 8.03
CA TYR A 123 17.64 -3.58 8.35
C TYR A 123 16.26 -4.09 8.78
N GLU A 124 15.91 -5.32 8.43
CA GLU A 124 14.58 -5.90 8.63
C GLU A 124 14.69 -7.27 9.31
N ASP A 125 13.79 -7.55 10.25
CA ASP A 125 13.64 -8.89 10.80
C ASP A 125 12.94 -9.81 9.78
N ALA A 126 13.34 -11.08 9.71
CA ALA A 126 12.73 -12.04 8.79
C ALA A 126 11.22 -12.22 9.03
N GLY A 127 10.74 -11.99 10.26
CA GLY A 127 9.32 -12.00 10.62
C GLY A 127 8.54 -10.76 10.17
N GLU A 128 9.22 -9.68 9.79
CA GLU A 128 8.59 -8.48 9.21
C GLU A 128 8.43 -8.60 7.68
N ARG A 129 9.11 -9.59 7.08
CA ARG A 129 9.08 -9.87 5.64
C ARG A 129 7.93 -10.77 5.23
N TRP A 130 7.77 -10.98 3.92
CA TRP A 130 6.71 -11.82 3.40
C TRP A 130 6.77 -13.24 3.97
N MET A 131 5.68 -13.66 4.60
CA MET A 131 5.37 -15.04 4.95
C MET A 131 4.10 -15.48 4.23
N PRO A 132 3.98 -16.75 3.80
CA PRO A 132 2.78 -17.26 3.13
C PRO A 132 1.48 -17.18 3.95
N VAL A 133 1.58 -16.86 5.24
CA VAL A 133 0.45 -16.64 6.14
C VAL A 133 -0.23 -15.28 5.92
N HIS A 134 0.48 -14.34 5.28
CA HIS A 134 -0.06 -13.02 5.00
C HIS A 134 -1.15 -13.06 3.93
N THR A 135 -2.15 -12.22 4.15
CA THR A 135 -3.31 -12.03 3.28
C THR A 135 -3.27 -10.66 2.62
N VAL A 136 -4.09 -10.46 1.59
CA VAL A 136 -4.34 -9.14 0.99
C VAL A 136 -4.74 -8.12 2.06
N GLU A 137 -5.60 -8.51 3.00
CA GLU A 137 -5.98 -7.66 4.13
C GLU A 137 -4.76 -7.22 4.94
N SER A 138 -3.89 -8.15 5.35
CA SER A 138 -2.70 -7.81 6.14
C SER A 138 -1.71 -6.89 5.39
N ILE A 139 -1.58 -7.05 4.07
CA ILE A 139 -0.80 -6.14 3.22
C ILE A 139 -1.41 -4.73 3.27
N LEU A 140 -2.72 -4.62 3.05
CA LEU A 140 -3.39 -3.31 2.97
C LEU A 140 -3.43 -2.60 4.33
N VAL A 141 -3.59 -3.34 5.43
CA VAL A 141 -3.45 -2.79 6.79
C VAL A 141 -2.03 -2.25 7.04
N SER A 142 -0.99 -2.97 6.59
CA SER A 142 0.39 -2.51 6.72
C SER A 142 0.63 -1.23 5.90
N VAL A 143 0.14 -1.16 4.66
CA VAL A 143 0.24 0.04 3.82
C VAL A 143 -0.56 1.21 4.38
N ILE A 144 -1.76 0.98 4.92
CA ILE A 144 -2.53 2.04 5.61
C ILE A 144 -1.76 2.57 6.82
N SER A 145 -1.12 1.68 7.59
CA SER A 145 -0.31 2.07 8.75
C SER A 145 0.91 2.91 8.33
N LEU A 146 1.58 2.52 7.24
CA LEU A 146 2.67 3.28 6.63
C LEU A 146 2.23 4.71 6.25
N LEU A 147 1.08 4.86 5.61
CA LEU A 147 0.54 6.15 5.17
C LEU A 147 -0.03 6.99 6.33
N SER A 148 -0.43 6.35 7.42
CA SER A 148 -1.03 7.00 8.59
C SER A 148 -0.01 7.42 9.64
N SER A 149 1.27 7.08 9.47
CA SER A 149 2.32 7.44 10.41
C SER A 149 2.51 8.97 10.51
N ASP A 150 2.63 9.48 11.74
CA ASP A 150 2.90 10.90 12.03
C ASP A 150 4.23 11.39 11.42
N LYS A 151 5.21 10.48 11.28
CA LYS A 151 6.45 10.74 10.57
C LYS A 151 6.73 9.57 9.62
N PRO A 152 6.96 9.84 8.32
CA PRO A 152 7.35 8.80 7.38
C PRO A 152 8.61 8.07 7.82
N ASN A 153 8.69 6.77 7.51
CA ASN A 153 9.91 5.99 7.73
C ASN A 153 11.01 6.43 6.74
N LEU A 154 12.20 6.72 7.26
CA LEU A 154 13.35 7.24 6.49
C LEU A 154 14.57 6.32 6.52
N ASP A 155 14.47 5.12 7.08
CA ASP A 155 15.60 4.21 7.29
C ASP A 155 16.07 3.60 5.96
N SER A 156 15.15 3.39 5.02
CA SER A 156 15.42 2.90 3.66
C SER A 156 14.42 3.48 2.65
N PRO A 157 14.59 4.76 2.24
CA PRO A 157 13.62 5.43 1.39
C PRO A 157 13.72 4.98 -0.06
N ALA A 158 12.60 4.53 -0.62
CA ALA A 158 12.39 4.31 -2.05
C ALA A 158 12.43 5.62 -2.86
N ASN A 159 12.00 6.73 -2.24
CA ASN A 159 12.03 8.07 -2.81
C ASN A 159 12.91 8.98 -1.95
N VAL A 160 14.15 9.15 -2.39
CA VAL A 160 15.18 9.93 -1.69
C VAL A 160 14.81 11.42 -1.62
N ASP A 161 14.13 11.95 -2.63
CA ASP A 161 13.71 13.36 -2.65
C ASP A 161 12.61 13.64 -1.64
N ALA A 162 11.60 12.76 -1.57
CA ALA A 162 10.57 12.84 -0.54
C ALA A 162 11.18 12.69 0.86
N ALA A 163 12.11 11.75 1.04
CA ALA A 163 12.81 11.56 2.31
C ALA A 163 13.65 12.77 2.73
N LYS A 164 14.36 13.38 1.78
CA LYS A 164 15.11 14.62 2.00
C LYS A 164 14.18 15.75 2.41
N GLU A 165 13.07 15.92 1.71
CA GLU A 165 12.08 16.96 2.02
C GLU A 165 11.46 16.77 3.40
N VAL A 166 11.13 15.53 3.81
CA VAL A 166 10.68 15.25 5.18
C VAL A 166 11.71 15.70 6.23
N ARG A 167 13.02 15.55 5.94
CA ARG A 167 14.10 15.97 6.86
C ARG A 167 14.33 17.48 6.87
N THR A 168 14.24 18.14 5.72
CA THR A 168 14.67 19.54 5.55
C THR A 168 13.53 20.55 5.54
N ASP A 169 12.34 20.16 5.07
CA ASP A 169 11.15 21.01 4.94
C ASP A 169 9.86 20.17 5.09
N PHE A 170 9.55 19.81 6.33
CA PHE A 170 8.38 19.00 6.63
C PHE A 170 7.05 19.72 6.32
N GLU A 171 7.01 21.05 6.44
CA GLU A 171 5.82 21.82 6.06
C GLU A 171 5.58 21.79 4.54
N GLY A 172 6.66 21.93 3.76
CA GLY A 172 6.62 21.76 2.30
C GLY A 172 6.15 20.38 1.88
N TYR A 173 6.69 19.32 2.51
CA TYR A 173 6.24 17.94 2.32
C TYR A 173 4.72 17.81 2.57
N LYS A 174 4.23 18.29 3.72
CA LYS A 174 2.80 18.25 4.07
C LYS A 174 1.93 19.00 3.05
N LYS A 175 2.40 20.15 2.56
CA LYS A 175 1.66 20.94 1.57
C LYS A 175 1.53 20.21 0.23
N LYS A 176 2.59 19.55 -0.24
CA LYS A 176 2.54 18.71 -1.46
C LYS A 176 1.60 17.53 -1.29
N VAL A 177 1.73 16.83 -0.18
CA VAL A 177 0.85 15.70 0.18
C VAL A 177 -0.62 16.12 0.18
N ARG A 178 -1.00 17.20 0.86
CA ARG A 178 -2.39 17.69 0.87
C ARG A 178 -2.90 18.04 -0.53
N ARG A 179 -2.05 18.58 -1.40
CA ARG A 179 -2.44 18.86 -2.79
C ARG A 179 -2.75 17.57 -3.56
N LEU A 180 -1.96 16.52 -3.36
CA LEU A 180 -2.20 15.21 -3.98
C LEU A 180 -3.48 14.56 -3.47
N VAL A 181 -3.73 14.64 -2.16
CA VAL A 181 -4.97 14.16 -1.53
C VAL A 181 -6.21 14.82 -2.14
N ARG A 182 -6.21 16.16 -2.25
CA ARG A 182 -7.33 16.91 -2.85
C ARG A 182 -7.56 16.50 -4.29
N ARG A 183 -6.48 16.45 -5.07
CA ARG A 183 -6.53 16.04 -6.47
C ARG A 183 -7.08 14.62 -6.62
N SER A 184 -6.70 13.70 -5.73
CA SER A 184 -7.17 12.33 -5.81
C SER A 184 -8.65 12.19 -5.43
N ALA A 185 -9.16 13.06 -4.56
CA ALA A 185 -10.59 13.17 -4.30
C ALA A 185 -11.35 13.75 -5.50
N GLU A 186 -10.83 14.78 -6.15
CA GLU A 186 -11.42 15.34 -7.38
C GLU A 186 -11.51 14.28 -8.49
N GLU A 187 -10.40 13.59 -8.79
CA GLU A 187 -10.32 12.55 -9.83
C GLU A 187 -11.17 11.30 -9.52
N ALA A 188 -11.64 11.11 -8.28
CA ALA A 188 -12.47 9.97 -7.91
C ALA A 188 -13.96 10.15 -8.26
N PHE A 189 -14.40 11.38 -8.51
CA PHE A 189 -15.80 11.71 -8.83
C PHE A 189 -16.02 12.14 -10.29
N ASP A 190 -14.95 12.23 -11.09
CA ASP A 190 -14.98 12.47 -12.54
C ASP A 190 -15.09 11.14 -13.33
#